data_AF-A0A1D3TQI3-F1
#
_entry.id   AF-A0A1D3TQI3-F1
#
_cell.length_a   1.000
_cell.length_b   1.000
_cell.length_c   1.000
_cell.angle_alpha   90.00
_cell.angle_beta   90.00
_cell.angle_gamma   90.00
#
_symmetry.space_group_name_H-M   'P 1'
#
loop_
_entity.id
_entity.type
_entity.pdbx_description
1 polymer ?
#
loop_
_entity_poly.entity_id
_entity_poly.type
_entity_poly.pdbx_seq_one_letter_code
_entity_poly.pdbx_strand_id
1 'polypeptide(L)'
;MMFLYKAFLIALLLVIAPAVLGSLLTDFKRKGDGSLTALYVKGWLVMMAVFQLFAIPLIFTRADFTTLVHAWTVVIVLLSVILLVRNRKEYYKIWKQYRYGRRETVWPYIFAIELIIVLTMAMVLLQHVDDDDAFYVGTAVTTLQTDSMYEYDAYTGDVYGAFPARYVLSPFPVFVALIAKLTMLHPTIIAHTVLPVFLIPLAFMVYGLIGRELFGENKKAVGFFLLALLALNLWGNFSVYTSSSFLLFRIWQGKAVLASILLPLVIYSAGCLLNEKGRGQDWLMALALALSSCMVSSMGIFLMPLSLGAYALVYLVTRRKAYVIGRVLSCCTPCIIYGLIYIFAL
;
A
#
# COMPACT_ATOMS: atom_id res chain seq x y z
N MET A 1 -12.43 -13.43 25.00
CA MET A 1 -13.44 -13.16 23.95
C MET A 1 -13.15 -11.86 23.18
N MET A 2 -12.87 -10.74 23.87
CA MET A 2 -12.59 -9.45 23.23
C MET A 2 -11.34 -9.45 22.31
N PHE A 3 -10.24 -10.12 22.68
CA PHE A 3 -9.04 -10.23 21.83
C PHE A 3 -9.27 -11.00 20.53
N LEU A 4 -10.00 -12.11 20.60
CA LEU A 4 -10.35 -12.91 19.41
C LEU A 4 -11.21 -12.11 18.43
N TYR A 5 -12.13 -11.29 18.96
CA TYR A 5 -12.95 -10.41 18.13
C TYR A 5 -12.11 -9.33 17.42
N LYS A 6 -11.20 -8.67 18.13
CA LYS A 6 -10.27 -7.69 17.49
C LYS A 6 -9.37 -8.35 16.44
N ALA A 7 -8.85 -9.54 16.72
CA ALA A 7 -8.05 -10.31 15.78
C ALA A 7 -8.86 -10.70 14.52
N PHE A 8 -10.13 -11.08 14.69
CA PHE A 8 -11.04 -11.35 13.59
C PHE A 8 -11.27 -10.11 12.71
N LEU A 9 -11.48 -8.94 13.32
CA LEU A 9 -11.64 -7.67 12.59
C LEU A 9 -10.38 -7.30 11.81
N ILE A 10 -9.19 -7.47 12.40
CA ILE A 10 -7.91 -7.28 11.71
C ILE A 10 -7.80 -8.23 10.52
N ALA A 11 -8.12 -9.52 10.68
CA ALA A 11 -8.05 -10.49 9.59
C ALA A 11 -9.04 -10.13 8.46
N LEU A 12 -10.25 -9.71 8.80
CA LEU A 12 -11.24 -9.27 7.82
C LEU A 12 -10.74 -8.05 7.02
N LEU A 13 -10.23 -7.03 7.73
CA LEU A 13 -9.86 -5.75 7.15
C LEU A 13 -8.51 -5.79 6.41
N LEU A 14 -7.49 -6.44 6.96
CA LEU A 14 -6.11 -6.37 6.47
C LEU A 14 -5.67 -7.63 5.71
N VAL A 15 -6.42 -8.74 5.80
CA VAL A 15 -6.12 -9.97 5.03
C VAL A 15 -7.17 -10.22 3.96
N ILE A 16 -8.44 -10.38 4.37
CA ILE A 16 -9.50 -10.81 3.46
C ILE A 16 -9.86 -9.69 2.48
N ALA A 17 -10.13 -8.47 2.96
CA ALA A 17 -10.54 -7.37 2.10
C ALA A 17 -9.49 -7.07 1.01
N PRO A 18 -8.18 -6.90 1.29
CA PRO A 18 -7.17 -6.73 0.24
C PRO A 18 -7.12 -7.92 -0.73
N ALA A 19 -7.11 -9.16 -0.24
CA ALA A 19 -7.09 -10.34 -1.12
C ALA A 19 -8.28 -10.40 -2.09
N VAL A 20 -9.44 -9.87 -1.69
CA VAL A 20 -10.62 -9.77 -2.55
C VAL A 20 -10.55 -8.56 -3.49
N LEU A 21 -10.25 -7.37 -2.96
CA LEU A 21 -10.20 -6.11 -3.71
C LEU A 21 -9.18 -6.15 -4.86
N GLY A 22 -8.09 -6.89 -4.71
CA GLY A 22 -7.07 -7.03 -5.75
C GLY A 22 -7.59 -7.57 -7.08
N SER A 23 -8.70 -8.32 -7.06
CA SER A 23 -9.33 -8.83 -8.27
C SER A 23 -9.90 -7.75 -9.20
N LEU A 24 -10.06 -6.52 -8.69
CA LEU A 24 -10.40 -5.36 -9.52
C LEU A 24 -9.28 -5.06 -10.53
N LEU A 25 -8.02 -5.20 -10.11
CA LEU A 25 -6.83 -4.89 -10.88
C LEU A 25 -6.17 -6.14 -11.50
N THR A 26 -6.79 -7.31 -11.38
CA THR A 26 -6.21 -8.59 -11.83
C THR A 26 -6.88 -9.12 -13.09
N ASP A 27 -6.06 -9.43 -14.08
CA ASP A 27 -6.47 -10.18 -15.26
C ASP A 27 -6.26 -11.67 -15.01
N PHE A 28 -7.31 -12.38 -14.62
CA PHE A 28 -7.23 -13.82 -14.39
C PHE A 28 -6.87 -14.64 -15.63
N LYS A 29 -6.95 -14.06 -16.84
CA LYS A 29 -6.48 -14.71 -18.07
C LYS A 29 -4.98 -14.55 -18.27
N ARG A 30 -4.33 -13.61 -17.58
CA ARG A 30 -2.88 -13.41 -17.62
C ARG A 30 -2.19 -14.39 -16.66
N LYS A 31 -1.18 -15.09 -17.19
CA LYS A 31 -0.40 -16.06 -16.41
C LYS A 31 0.32 -15.34 -15.26
N GLY A 32 0.21 -15.86 -14.04
CA GLY A 32 0.86 -15.29 -12.84
C GLY A 32 0.13 -14.11 -12.17
N ASP A 33 -0.72 -13.39 -12.89
CA ASP A 33 -1.44 -12.21 -12.38
C ASP A 33 -2.54 -12.54 -11.36
N GLY A 34 -3.10 -13.75 -11.48
CA GLY A 34 -4.06 -14.32 -10.53
C GLY A 34 -3.44 -14.96 -9.29
N SER A 35 -2.14 -14.80 -9.04
CA SER A 35 -1.52 -15.34 -7.82
C SER A 35 -1.99 -14.60 -6.57
N LEU A 36 -2.06 -15.29 -5.42
CA LEU A 36 -2.48 -14.67 -4.15
C LEU A 36 -1.61 -13.47 -3.77
N THR A 37 -0.31 -13.54 -4.04
CA THR A 37 0.62 -12.43 -3.84
C THR A 37 0.22 -11.20 -4.66
N ALA A 38 -0.05 -11.38 -5.95
CA ALA A 38 -0.47 -10.28 -6.83
C ALA A 38 -1.83 -9.70 -6.41
N LEU A 39 -2.80 -10.56 -6.08
CA LEU A 39 -4.11 -10.13 -5.57
C LEU A 39 -3.95 -9.32 -4.28
N TYR A 40 -3.18 -9.81 -3.31
CA TYR A 40 -3.00 -9.12 -2.04
C TYR A 40 -2.33 -7.75 -2.22
N VAL A 41 -1.26 -7.67 -3.01
CA VAL A 41 -0.55 -6.41 -3.31
C VAL A 41 -1.47 -5.41 -4.00
N LYS A 42 -2.19 -5.83 -5.05
CA LYS A 42 -3.14 -5.00 -5.77
C LYS A 42 -4.32 -4.56 -4.89
N GLY A 43 -4.73 -5.42 -3.96
CA GLY A 43 -5.79 -5.13 -3.00
C GLY A 43 -5.46 -3.97 -2.08
N TRP A 44 -4.24 -3.95 -1.55
CA TRP A 44 -3.75 -2.85 -0.74
C TRP A 44 -3.75 -1.52 -1.51
N LEU A 45 -3.38 -1.55 -2.81
CA LEU A 45 -3.50 -0.38 -3.67
C LEU A 45 -4.94 0.10 -3.81
N VAL A 46 -5.89 -0.80 -4.08
CA VAL A 46 -7.31 -0.42 -4.20
C VAL A 46 -7.81 0.18 -2.89
N MET A 47 -7.46 -0.44 -1.76
CA MET A 47 -7.87 0.00 -0.43
C MET A 47 -7.38 1.43 -0.12
N MET A 48 -6.10 1.73 -0.39
CA MET A 48 -5.51 3.06 -0.22
C MET A 48 -6.06 4.08 -1.23
N ALA A 49 -6.22 3.68 -2.50
CA ALA A 49 -6.76 4.55 -3.54
C ALA A 49 -8.21 4.98 -3.24
N VAL A 50 -9.06 4.04 -2.82
CA VAL A 50 -10.44 4.33 -2.41
C VAL A 50 -10.43 5.24 -1.18
N PHE A 51 -9.55 5.00 -0.21
CA PHE A 51 -9.42 5.87 0.96
C PHE A 51 -9.13 7.32 0.56
N GLN A 52 -8.17 7.55 -0.34
CA GLN A 52 -7.83 8.88 -0.82
C GLN A 52 -9.01 9.64 -1.43
N LEU A 53 -9.82 8.94 -2.23
CA LEU A 53 -10.97 9.53 -2.92
C LEU A 53 -12.04 10.04 -1.95
N PHE A 54 -12.20 9.41 -0.78
CA PHE A 54 -13.14 9.85 0.25
C PHE A 54 -12.52 10.84 1.23
N ALA A 55 -11.27 10.58 1.66
CA ALA A 55 -10.60 11.38 2.68
C ALA A 55 -10.46 12.84 2.24
N ILE A 56 -9.98 13.10 1.03
CA ILE A 56 -9.68 14.47 0.60
C ILE A 56 -10.93 15.37 0.57
N PRO A 57 -12.03 15.03 -0.14
CA PRO A 57 -13.22 15.88 -0.11
C PRO A 57 -13.76 16.10 1.30
N LEU A 58 -13.82 15.05 2.13
CA LEU A 58 -14.37 15.13 3.48
C LEU A 58 -13.51 15.99 4.42
N ILE A 59 -12.18 15.93 4.29
CA ILE A 59 -11.26 16.81 5.02
C ILE A 59 -11.51 18.27 4.64
N PHE A 60 -11.59 18.59 3.34
CA PHE A 60 -11.80 19.97 2.88
C PHE A 60 -13.20 20.51 3.24
N THR A 61 -14.22 19.65 3.33
CA THR A 61 -15.55 20.04 3.82
C THR A 61 -15.67 20.05 5.33
N ARG A 62 -14.59 19.75 6.07
CA ARG A 62 -14.59 19.61 7.54
C ARG A 62 -15.68 18.65 8.05
N ALA A 63 -15.88 17.56 7.31
CA ALA A 63 -16.77 16.50 7.76
C ALA A 63 -16.12 15.74 8.92
N ASP A 64 -16.96 15.16 9.77
CA ASP A 64 -16.52 14.35 10.89
C ASP A 64 -15.80 13.09 10.42
N PHE A 65 -14.86 12.63 11.24
CA PHE A 65 -14.10 11.42 10.97
C PHE A 65 -14.99 10.17 10.95
N THR A 66 -16.09 10.13 11.72
CA THR A 66 -17.09 9.05 11.66
C THR A 66 -17.71 8.93 10.27
N THR A 67 -18.08 10.04 9.63
CA THR A 67 -18.59 10.05 8.25
C THR A 67 -17.60 9.44 7.27
N LEU A 68 -16.31 9.77 7.36
CA LEU A 68 -15.27 9.15 6.52
C LEU A 68 -15.22 7.63 6.75
N VAL A 69 -15.21 7.19 8.01
CA VAL A 69 -15.15 5.76 8.36
C VAL A 69 -16.36 5.02 7.77
N HIS A 70 -17.57 5.52 7.96
CA HIS A 70 -18.77 4.88 7.41
C HIS A 70 -18.79 4.86 5.88
N ALA A 71 -18.54 6.00 5.23
CA ALA A 71 -18.55 6.10 3.77
C ALA A 71 -17.54 5.12 3.14
N TRP A 72 -16.32 5.10 3.68
CA TRP A 72 -15.27 4.22 3.19
C TRP A 72 -15.59 2.75 3.45
N THR A 73 -16.01 2.39 4.68
CA THR A 73 -16.31 1.00 5.05
C THR A 73 -17.45 0.44 4.20
N VAL A 74 -18.52 1.20 3.98
CA VAL A 74 -19.65 0.77 3.14
C VAL A 74 -19.15 0.44 1.73
N VAL A 75 -18.35 1.32 1.12
CA VAL A 75 -17.83 1.11 -0.23
C VAL A 75 -16.90 -0.09 -0.30
N ILE A 76 -15.99 -0.26 0.66
CA ILE A 76 -15.08 -1.40 0.70
C ILE A 76 -15.85 -2.71 0.84
N VAL A 77 -16.83 -2.78 1.75
CA VAL A 77 -17.65 -3.99 1.95
C VAL A 77 -18.44 -4.32 0.69
N LEU A 78 -19.12 -3.33 0.08
CA LEU A 78 -19.88 -3.53 -1.15
C LEU A 78 -18.98 -4.00 -2.31
N LEU A 79 -17.84 -3.33 -2.51
CA LEU A 79 -16.87 -3.72 -3.54
C LEU A 79 -16.35 -5.13 -3.30
N SER A 80 -15.99 -5.49 -2.06
CA SER A 80 -15.54 -6.84 -1.72
C SER A 80 -16.62 -7.88 -2.02
N VAL A 81 -17.88 -7.65 -1.64
CA VAL A 81 -18.99 -8.59 -1.91
C VAL A 81 -19.20 -8.74 -3.43
N ILE A 82 -19.27 -7.64 -4.17
CA ILE A 82 -19.46 -7.66 -5.63
C ILE A 82 -18.32 -8.44 -6.32
N LEU A 83 -17.07 -8.16 -5.96
CA LEU A 83 -15.90 -8.80 -6.56
C LEU A 83 -15.82 -10.29 -6.19
N LEU A 84 -16.15 -10.66 -4.95
CA LEU A 84 -16.20 -12.04 -4.51
C LEU A 84 -17.25 -12.84 -5.30
N VAL A 85 -18.45 -12.29 -5.48
CA VAL A 85 -19.54 -12.91 -6.24
C VAL A 85 -19.20 -13.03 -7.73
N ARG A 86 -18.65 -11.95 -8.31
CA ARG A 86 -18.25 -11.88 -9.74
C ARG A 86 -17.15 -12.89 -10.06
N ASN A 87 -16.11 -12.95 -9.22
CA ASN A 87 -14.90 -13.72 -9.48
C ASN A 87 -14.87 -15.05 -8.70
N ARG A 88 -16.01 -15.51 -8.16
CA ARG A 88 -16.12 -16.73 -7.33
C ARG A 88 -15.46 -17.97 -7.92
N LYS A 89 -15.55 -18.16 -9.23
CA LYS A 89 -14.95 -19.30 -9.94
C LYS A 89 -13.43 -19.23 -9.92
N GLU A 90 -12.86 -18.04 -10.05
CA GLU A 90 -11.41 -17.83 -10.01
C GLU A 90 -10.87 -18.02 -8.59
N TYR A 91 -11.56 -17.50 -7.58
CA TYR A 91 -11.22 -17.78 -6.17
C TYR A 91 -11.28 -19.26 -5.83
N TYR A 92 -12.29 -19.98 -6.34
CA TYR A 92 -12.38 -21.42 -6.17
C TYR A 92 -11.21 -22.17 -6.83
N LYS A 93 -10.78 -21.76 -8.04
CA LYS A 93 -9.59 -22.34 -8.69
C LYS A 93 -8.33 -22.09 -7.88
N ILE A 94 -8.12 -20.86 -7.38
CA ILE A 94 -6.98 -20.52 -6.53
C ILE A 94 -7.00 -21.40 -5.28
N TRP A 95 -8.14 -21.49 -4.59
CA TRP A 95 -8.29 -22.33 -3.42
C TRP A 95 -7.98 -23.81 -3.71
N LYS A 96 -8.52 -24.36 -4.81
CA LYS A 96 -8.25 -25.74 -5.24
C LYS A 96 -6.76 -25.95 -5.52
N GLN A 97 -6.11 -25.00 -6.18
CA GLN A 97 -4.66 -25.03 -6.44
C GLN A 97 -3.85 -25.00 -5.14
N TYR A 98 -4.26 -24.22 -4.14
CA TYR A 98 -3.56 -24.17 -2.86
C TYR A 98 -3.78 -25.40 -1.97
N ARG A 99 -4.96 -26.02 -2.05
CA ARG A 99 -5.35 -27.20 -1.27
C ARG A 99 -4.83 -28.51 -1.85
N TYR A 100 -4.84 -28.66 -3.17
CA TYR A 100 -4.50 -29.90 -3.88
C TYR A 100 -3.29 -29.79 -4.80
N GLY A 101 -2.79 -28.58 -5.06
CA GLY A 101 -1.63 -28.38 -5.93
C GLY A 101 -0.36 -28.87 -5.27
N ARG A 102 0.48 -29.55 -6.05
CA ARG A 102 1.82 -29.97 -5.63
C ARG A 102 2.66 -28.71 -5.36
N ARG A 103 3.07 -28.52 -4.11
CA ARG A 103 3.96 -27.42 -3.72
C ARG A 103 5.39 -27.88 -3.89
N GLU A 104 6.09 -27.29 -4.85
CA GLU A 104 7.54 -27.36 -4.87
C GLU A 104 8.07 -26.50 -3.73
N THR A 105 8.64 -27.17 -2.73
CA THR A 105 9.39 -26.53 -1.65
C THR A 105 10.74 -26.12 -2.19
N VAL A 106 10.98 -24.81 -2.24
CA VAL A 106 12.23 -24.23 -2.74
C VAL A 106 12.91 -23.52 -1.57
N TRP A 107 13.98 -24.13 -1.05
CA TRP A 107 14.58 -23.73 0.23
C TRP A 107 14.94 -22.23 0.32
N PRO A 108 15.47 -21.53 -0.71
CA PRO A 108 15.77 -20.11 -0.58
C PRO A 108 14.53 -19.26 -0.37
N TYR A 109 13.40 -19.68 -0.97
CA TYR A 109 12.12 -18.99 -0.82
C TYR A 109 11.52 -19.21 0.57
N ILE A 110 11.63 -20.42 1.12
CA ILE A 110 11.20 -20.73 2.48
C ILE A 110 12.03 -19.94 3.50
N PHE A 111 13.36 -19.98 3.34
CA PHE A 111 14.28 -19.26 4.22
C PHE A 111 14.05 -17.74 4.16
N ALA A 112 13.74 -17.19 2.98
CA ALA A 112 13.36 -15.79 2.86
C ALA A 112 12.08 -15.46 3.65
N ILE A 113 11.04 -16.32 3.59
CA ILE A 113 9.81 -16.14 4.37
C ILE A 113 10.09 -16.18 5.87
N GLU A 114 10.88 -17.15 6.34
CA GLU A 114 11.26 -17.27 7.74
C GLU A 114 12.00 -16.01 8.21
N LEU A 115 12.95 -15.52 7.43
CA LEU A 115 13.68 -14.30 7.77
C LEU A 115 12.79 -13.05 7.77
N ILE A 116 11.84 -12.94 6.84
CA ILE A 116 10.83 -11.87 6.85
C ILE A 116 10.00 -11.92 8.12
N ILE A 117 9.57 -13.12 8.56
CA ILE A 117 8.82 -13.29 9.81
C ILE A 117 9.69 -12.85 11.00
N VAL A 118 10.94 -13.30 11.07
CA VAL A 118 11.87 -12.93 12.16
C VAL A 118 12.07 -11.41 12.21
N LEU A 119 12.31 -10.76 11.08
CA LEU A 119 12.47 -9.30 11.00
C LEU A 119 11.20 -8.54 11.43
N THR A 120 10.05 -9.02 10.97
CA THR A 120 8.75 -8.44 11.32
C THR A 120 8.49 -8.59 12.82
N MET A 121 8.76 -9.76 13.39
CA MET A 121 8.61 -10.00 14.83
C MET A 121 9.63 -9.21 15.66
N ALA A 122 10.86 -9.05 15.17
CA ALA A 122 11.85 -8.20 15.82
C ALA A 122 11.37 -6.75 15.89
N MET A 123 10.81 -6.22 14.81
CA MET A 123 10.21 -4.87 14.80
C MET A 123 9.07 -4.74 15.82
N VAL A 124 8.19 -5.74 15.91
CA VAL A 124 7.02 -5.70 16.79
C VAL A 124 7.39 -5.88 18.27
N LEU A 125 8.36 -6.74 18.57
CA LEU A 125 8.73 -7.10 19.94
C LEU A 125 9.81 -6.19 20.52
N LEU A 126 10.68 -5.62 19.68
CA LEU A 126 11.73 -4.69 20.11
C LEU A 126 11.20 -3.27 19.92
N GLN A 127 10.96 -2.59 21.05
CA GLN A 127 10.47 -1.23 21.03
C GLN A 127 11.46 -0.31 20.32
N HIS A 128 10.96 0.40 19.31
CA HIS A 128 11.64 1.51 18.66
C HIS A 128 10.83 2.78 18.90
N VAL A 129 11.49 3.83 19.38
CA VAL A 129 10.91 5.15 19.60
C VAL A 129 11.41 6.07 18.49
N ASP A 130 10.51 6.78 17.82
CA ASP A 130 10.84 7.70 16.73
C ASP A 130 10.16 9.05 16.96
N ASP A 131 10.89 10.15 16.75
CA ASP A 131 10.36 11.50 17.00
C ASP A 131 9.15 11.84 16.10
N ASP A 132 9.02 11.20 14.94
CA ASP A 132 7.85 11.40 14.07
C ASP A 132 6.56 10.81 14.70
N ASP A 133 6.64 10.00 15.77
CA ASP A 133 5.48 9.48 16.50
C ASP A 133 4.59 10.63 16.99
N ALA A 134 5.22 11.70 17.47
CA ALA A 134 4.53 12.89 17.95
C ALA A 134 3.61 13.51 16.88
N PHE A 135 3.98 13.40 15.59
CA PHE A 135 3.12 13.84 14.50
C PHE A 135 2.18 12.75 13.98
N TYR A 136 2.72 11.62 13.52
CA TYR A 136 1.92 10.64 12.78
C TYR A 136 1.00 9.84 13.71
N VAL A 137 1.51 9.35 14.83
CA VAL A 137 0.67 8.67 15.83
C VAL A 137 -0.20 9.70 16.55
N GLY A 138 0.36 10.87 16.89
CA GLY A 138 -0.38 11.99 17.49
C GLY A 138 -1.59 12.40 16.65
N THR A 139 -1.41 12.64 15.34
CA THR A 139 -2.51 12.99 14.42
C THR A 139 -3.57 11.89 14.40
N ALA A 140 -3.18 10.62 14.38
CA ALA A 140 -4.13 9.50 14.39
C ALA A 140 -4.92 9.42 15.70
N VAL A 141 -4.29 9.69 16.85
CA VAL A 141 -4.93 9.75 18.17
C VAL A 141 -5.89 10.94 18.24
N THR A 142 -5.43 12.14 17.89
CA THR A 142 -6.26 13.35 17.90
C THR A 142 -7.47 13.20 16.97
N THR A 143 -7.28 12.65 15.78
CA THR A 143 -8.37 12.37 14.83
C THR A 143 -9.42 11.45 15.45
N LEU A 144 -8.99 10.40 16.14
CA LEU A 144 -9.88 9.44 16.77
C LEU A 144 -10.61 10.04 17.98
N GLN A 145 -9.94 10.89 18.77
CA GLN A 145 -10.47 11.46 20.01
C GLN A 145 -11.44 12.61 19.76
N THR A 146 -11.17 13.48 18.78
CA THR A 146 -11.98 14.67 18.50
C THR A 146 -13.02 14.43 17.40
N ASP A 147 -12.99 13.26 16.76
CA ASP A 147 -13.80 12.90 15.59
C ASP A 147 -13.70 13.93 14.44
N SER A 148 -12.55 14.57 14.31
CA SER A 148 -12.23 15.58 13.30
C SER A 148 -10.96 15.21 12.54
N MET A 149 -10.72 15.78 11.37
CA MET A 149 -9.53 15.47 10.57
C MET A 149 -8.73 16.73 10.28
N TYR A 150 -7.49 16.77 10.78
CA TYR A 150 -6.59 17.93 10.64
C TYR A 150 -7.18 19.27 11.13
N GLU A 151 -8.03 19.23 12.17
CA GLU A 151 -8.53 20.45 12.83
C GLU A 151 -7.74 20.83 14.08
N TYR A 152 -7.01 19.86 14.66
CA TYR A 152 -6.22 20.06 15.87
C TYR A 152 -4.78 19.62 15.64
N ASP A 153 -3.83 20.38 16.16
CA ASP A 153 -2.42 20.11 16.07
C ASP A 153 -2.02 18.91 16.94
N ALA A 154 -1.26 17.99 16.36
CA ALA A 154 -0.85 16.75 17.02
C ALA A 154 0.17 16.97 18.15
N TYR A 155 0.94 18.06 18.11
CA TYR A 155 1.95 18.40 19.10
C TYR A 155 1.39 19.22 20.27
N THR A 156 0.53 20.20 19.99
CA THR A 156 0.04 21.13 21.02
C THR A 156 -1.40 20.88 21.45
N GLY A 157 -2.22 20.22 20.61
CA GLY A 157 -3.66 20.08 20.81
C GLY A 157 -4.46 21.34 20.48
N ASP A 158 -3.82 22.41 19.99
CA ASP A 158 -4.49 23.64 19.61
C ASP A 158 -5.25 23.45 18.29
N VAL A 159 -6.28 24.29 18.07
CA VAL A 159 -6.98 24.32 16.79
C VAL A 159 -6.06 24.86 15.70
N TYR A 160 -5.97 24.16 14.57
CA TYR A 160 -5.21 24.61 13.40
C TYR A 160 -5.80 25.92 12.85
N GLY A 161 -4.97 26.97 12.78
CA GLY A 161 -5.34 28.23 12.13
C GLY A 161 -5.51 28.08 10.60
N ALA A 162 -4.79 27.14 10.00
CA ALA A 162 -4.90 26.73 8.60
C ALA A 162 -4.52 25.25 8.47
N PHE A 163 -4.97 24.58 7.40
CA PHE A 163 -4.62 23.18 7.19
C PHE A 163 -3.10 22.99 7.10
N PRO A 164 -2.55 21.91 7.68
CA PRO A 164 -1.14 21.59 7.53
C PRO A 164 -0.88 21.12 6.08
N ALA A 165 -0.52 22.06 5.21
CA ALA A 165 -0.41 21.89 3.76
C ALA A 165 0.36 20.62 3.34
N ARG A 166 1.47 20.34 4.05
CA ARG A 166 2.36 19.20 3.80
C ARG A 166 1.69 17.83 4.00
N TYR A 167 0.65 17.74 4.84
CA TYR A 167 0.12 16.47 5.33
C TYR A 167 -1.36 16.26 5.00
N VAL A 168 -2.13 17.33 4.80
CA VAL A 168 -3.58 17.24 4.56
C VAL A 168 -3.92 16.44 3.28
N LEU A 169 -3.06 16.51 2.26
CA LEU A 169 -3.22 15.77 1.00
C LEU A 169 -2.70 14.33 1.07
N SER A 170 -2.03 13.97 2.17
CA SER A 170 -1.47 12.64 2.41
C SER A 170 -1.97 12.09 3.75
N PRO A 171 -3.28 11.77 3.85
CA PRO A 171 -3.97 11.41 5.09
C PRO A 171 -3.62 10.00 5.61
N PHE A 172 -2.34 9.60 5.57
CA PHE A 172 -1.87 8.34 6.13
C PHE A 172 -2.13 8.19 7.64
N PRO A 173 -1.86 9.21 8.48
CA PRO A 173 -2.27 9.16 9.88
C PRO A 173 -3.77 8.94 10.09
N VAL A 174 -4.62 9.56 9.26
CA VAL A 174 -6.08 9.40 9.32
C VAL A 174 -6.48 7.97 8.91
N PHE A 175 -5.75 7.35 7.98
CA PHE A 175 -5.95 5.94 7.65
C PHE A 175 -5.56 5.00 8.81
N VAL A 176 -4.49 5.31 9.54
CA VAL A 176 -4.13 4.61 10.78
C VAL A 176 -5.26 4.74 11.81
N ALA A 177 -5.83 5.94 11.97
CA ALA A 177 -6.98 6.19 12.83
C ALA A 177 -8.21 5.37 12.39
N LEU A 178 -8.46 5.26 11.09
CA LEU A 178 -9.58 4.47 10.54
C LEU A 178 -9.43 3.00 10.92
N ILE A 179 -8.23 2.43 10.75
CA ILE A 179 -7.96 1.04 11.16
C ILE A 179 -8.12 0.88 12.67
N ALA A 180 -7.63 1.85 13.45
CA ALA A 180 -7.77 1.88 14.91
C ALA A 180 -9.25 1.87 15.35
N LYS A 181 -10.09 2.71 14.74
CA LYS A 181 -11.54 2.79 15.00
C LYS A 181 -12.24 1.48 14.66
N LEU A 182 -11.98 0.92 13.47
CA LEU A 182 -12.63 -0.32 13.01
C LEU A 182 -12.21 -1.56 13.81
N THR A 183 -10.99 -1.59 14.34
CA THR A 183 -10.47 -2.73 15.12
C THR A 183 -10.57 -2.52 16.63
N MET A 184 -11.01 -1.34 17.06
CA MET A 184 -11.08 -0.89 18.46
C MET A 184 -9.74 -1.03 19.18
N LEU A 185 -8.66 -0.64 18.51
CA LEU A 185 -7.30 -0.61 19.06
C LEU A 185 -6.79 0.82 19.12
N HIS A 186 -5.87 1.10 20.04
CA HIS A 186 -5.21 2.39 20.10
C HIS A 186 -4.35 2.61 18.84
N PRO A 187 -4.33 3.82 18.24
CA PRO A 187 -3.51 4.09 17.05
C PRO A 187 -2.03 3.71 17.19
N THR A 188 -1.44 3.85 18.38
CA THR A 188 -0.07 3.38 18.66
C THR A 188 0.10 1.87 18.45
N ILE A 189 -0.88 1.06 18.89
CA ILE A 189 -0.84 -0.40 18.66
C ILE A 189 -0.96 -0.69 17.17
N ILE A 190 -1.80 0.07 16.45
CA ILE A 190 -1.91 -0.08 15.00
C ILE A 190 -0.59 0.24 14.31
N ALA A 191 0.04 1.36 14.66
CA ALA A 191 1.29 1.81 14.05
C ALA A 191 2.48 0.88 14.34
N HIS A 192 2.70 0.48 15.60
CA HIS A 192 3.92 -0.25 15.97
C HIS A 192 3.75 -1.77 16.07
N THR A 193 2.52 -2.29 16.02
CA THR A 193 2.28 -3.75 16.15
C THR A 193 1.51 -4.31 14.96
N VAL A 194 0.38 -3.70 14.59
CA VAL A 194 -0.52 -4.30 13.58
C VAL A 194 -0.01 -4.04 12.16
N LEU A 195 0.19 -2.78 11.77
CA LEU A 195 0.58 -2.42 10.40
C LEU A 195 1.92 -3.03 9.96
N PRO A 196 2.99 -3.06 10.78
CA PRO A 196 4.26 -3.64 10.37
C PRO A 196 4.14 -5.11 9.99
N VAL A 197 3.27 -5.88 10.68
CA VAL A 197 2.98 -7.29 10.38
C VAL A 197 2.43 -7.48 8.96
N PHE A 198 1.79 -6.46 8.39
CA PHE A 198 1.26 -6.53 7.03
C PHE A 198 2.15 -5.80 6.03
N LEU A 199 2.68 -4.63 6.36
CA LEU A 199 3.42 -3.77 5.44
C LEU A 199 4.83 -4.28 5.14
N ILE A 200 5.55 -4.88 6.11
CA ILE A 200 6.88 -5.46 5.86
C ILE A 200 6.75 -6.65 4.90
N PRO A 201 5.90 -7.66 5.16
CA PRO A 201 5.69 -8.74 4.18
C PRO A 201 5.15 -8.22 2.85
N LEU A 202 4.29 -7.20 2.84
CA LEU A 202 3.78 -6.59 1.60
C LEU A 202 4.92 -6.03 0.74
N ALA A 203 5.91 -5.35 1.32
CA ALA A 203 7.10 -4.88 0.61
C ALA A 203 7.86 -6.05 -0.05
N PHE A 204 8.11 -7.12 0.70
CA PHE A 204 8.79 -8.31 0.15
C PHE A 204 7.94 -9.09 -0.85
N MET A 205 6.60 -9.03 -0.75
CA MET A 205 5.70 -9.54 -1.78
C MET A 205 5.85 -8.75 -3.08
N VAL A 206 5.95 -7.42 -3.02
CA VAL A 206 6.26 -6.58 -4.19
C VAL A 206 7.62 -6.96 -4.77
N TYR A 207 8.65 -7.11 -3.94
CA TYR A 207 9.96 -7.55 -4.41
C TYR A 207 9.89 -8.95 -5.05
N GLY A 208 9.09 -9.86 -4.50
CA GLY A 208 8.85 -11.17 -5.07
C GLY A 208 8.18 -11.11 -6.44
N LEU A 209 7.25 -10.17 -6.66
CA LEU A 209 6.63 -9.92 -7.97
C LEU A 209 7.66 -9.36 -8.97
N ILE A 210 8.51 -8.42 -8.56
CA ILE A 210 9.62 -7.91 -9.38
C ILE A 210 10.59 -9.06 -9.73
N GLY A 211 10.96 -9.89 -8.75
CA GLY A 211 11.83 -11.04 -8.98
C GLY A 211 11.24 -12.03 -9.99
N ARG A 212 9.93 -12.27 -9.97
CA ARG A 212 9.27 -13.11 -10.99
C ARG A 212 9.32 -12.47 -12.38
N GLU A 213 9.24 -11.15 -12.47
CA GLU A 213 9.39 -10.45 -13.74
C GLU A 213 10.82 -10.60 -14.30
N LEU A 214 11.83 -10.56 -13.42
CA LEU A 214 13.24 -10.67 -13.80
C LEU A 214 13.68 -12.11 -14.11
N PHE A 215 13.20 -13.09 -13.35
CA PHE A 215 13.69 -14.47 -13.38
C PHE A 215 12.64 -15.51 -13.85
N GLY A 216 11.45 -15.05 -14.24
CA GLY A 216 10.36 -15.90 -14.71
C GLY A 216 9.85 -16.90 -13.65
N GLU A 217 9.59 -18.14 -14.07
CA GLU A 217 9.06 -19.19 -13.20
C GLU A 217 10.12 -19.86 -12.31
N ASN A 218 11.38 -19.42 -12.38
CA ASN A 218 12.47 -19.97 -11.56
C ASN A 218 12.36 -19.48 -10.10
N LYS A 219 11.54 -20.18 -9.32
CA LYS A 219 11.34 -19.90 -7.88
C LYS A 219 12.63 -19.89 -7.06
N LYS A 220 13.66 -20.65 -7.48
CA LYS A 220 14.94 -20.70 -6.77
C LYS A 220 15.71 -19.39 -6.95
N ALA A 221 15.76 -18.88 -8.18
CA ALA A 221 16.34 -17.56 -8.48
C ALA A 221 15.59 -16.44 -7.77
N VAL A 222 14.25 -16.45 -7.79
CA VAL A 222 13.44 -15.47 -7.03
C VAL A 222 13.71 -15.55 -5.53
N GLY A 223 13.85 -16.75 -4.97
CA GLY A 223 14.20 -16.93 -3.56
C GLY A 223 15.58 -16.34 -3.21
N PHE A 224 16.60 -16.59 -4.03
CA PHE A 224 17.92 -15.97 -3.82
C PHE A 224 17.90 -14.44 -3.97
N PHE A 225 17.12 -13.93 -4.93
CA PHE A 225 16.92 -12.49 -5.08
C PHE A 225 16.32 -11.87 -3.80
N LEU A 226 15.30 -12.51 -3.21
CA LEU A 226 14.74 -12.05 -1.94
C LEU A 226 15.75 -12.12 -0.79
N LEU A 227 16.54 -13.21 -0.70
CA LEU A 227 17.58 -13.33 0.32
C LEU A 227 18.67 -12.25 0.18
N ALA A 228 19.06 -11.91 -1.04
CA ALA A 228 20.01 -10.83 -1.29
C ALA A 228 19.45 -9.47 -0.84
N LEU A 229 18.17 -9.19 -1.09
CA LEU A 229 17.52 -7.98 -0.59
C LEU A 229 17.40 -7.97 0.94
N LEU A 230 17.06 -9.10 1.55
CA LEU A 230 16.99 -9.24 3.01
C LEU A 230 18.35 -8.98 3.66
N ALA A 231 19.41 -9.56 3.09
CA ALA A 231 20.79 -9.28 3.44
C ALA A 231 21.07 -7.77 3.41
N LEU A 232 20.83 -7.09 2.28
CA LEU A 232 21.06 -5.64 2.18
C LEU A 232 20.26 -4.82 3.20
N ASN A 233 19.04 -5.24 3.54
CA ASN A 233 18.23 -4.56 4.54
C ASN A 233 18.75 -4.75 5.97
N LEU A 234 19.27 -5.94 6.30
CA LEU A 234 19.87 -6.22 7.63
C LEU A 234 21.06 -5.30 7.95
N TRP A 235 21.91 -5.02 6.96
CA TRP A 235 23.07 -4.13 7.14
C TRP A 235 22.78 -2.66 6.85
N GLY A 236 21.54 -2.30 6.53
CA GLY A 236 21.21 -0.96 6.08
C GLY A 236 20.97 0.08 7.19
N ASN A 237 20.93 -0.30 8.47
CA ASN A 237 20.65 0.64 9.57
C ASN A 237 21.87 1.45 10.04
N PHE A 238 22.78 1.81 9.14
CA PHE A 238 23.92 2.67 9.46
C PHE A 238 23.53 4.16 9.58
N SER A 239 22.31 4.52 9.18
CA SER A 239 21.73 5.86 9.32
C SER A 239 20.22 5.76 9.43
N VAL A 240 19.59 6.64 10.21
CA VAL A 240 18.12 6.73 10.34
C VAL A 240 17.41 7.12 9.03
N TYR A 241 18.18 7.59 8.03
CA TYR A 241 17.68 8.05 6.73
C TYR A 241 17.77 6.99 5.62
N THR A 242 18.22 5.76 5.90
CA THR A 242 18.32 4.73 4.86
C THR A 242 16.96 4.09 4.57
N SER A 243 16.81 3.58 3.33
CA SER A 243 15.60 2.84 2.93
C SER A 243 15.35 1.61 3.81
N SER A 244 16.42 0.94 4.26
CA SER A 244 16.33 -0.20 5.16
C SER A 244 15.77 0.18 6.52
N SER A 245 16.19 1.32 7.08
CA SER A 245 15.65 1.82 8.34
C SER A 245 14.17 2.20 8.22
N PHE A 246 13.80 2.82 7.09
CA PHE A 246 12.40 3.10 6.78
C PHE A 246 11.56 1.81 6.67
N LEU A 247 12.07 0.78 5.99
CA LEU A 247 11.35 -0.49 5.84
C LEU A 247 11.24 -1.27 7.15
N LEU A 248 12.29 -1.36 7.95
CA LEU A 248 12.32 -2.27 9.09
C LEU A 248 11.88 -1.64 10.41
N PHE A 249 12.07 -0.34 10.61
CA PHE A 249 11.78 0.31 11.91
C PHE A 249 10.66 1.35 11.80
N ARG A 250 10.46 1.95 10.63
CA ARG A 250 9.57 3.11 10.43
C ARG A 250 8.49 2.89 9.38
N ILE A 251 8.17 1.64 9.05
CA ILE A 251 7.23 1.29 7.96
C ILE A 251 5.81 1.83 8.18
N TRP A 252 5.49 2.13 9.43
CA TRP A 252 4.26 2.76 9.87
C TRP A 252 4.15 4.24 9.46
N GLN A 253 5.21 4.82 8.87
CA GLN A 253 5.20 6.16 8.29
C GLN A 253 4.86 6.09 6.80
N GLY A 254 4.02 7.00 6.32
CA GLY A 254 3.57 6.97 4.93
C GLY A 254 4.69 7.19 3.90
N LYS A 255 5.75 7.94 4.24
CA LYS A 255 6.97 8.05 3.43
C LYS A 255 7.72 6.72 3.27
N ALA A 256 7.73 5.88 4.30
CA ALA A 256 8.33 4.56 4.24
C ALA A 256 7.51 3.62 3.34
N VAL A 257 6.18 3.68 3.43
CA VAL A 257 5.28 2.93 2.52
C VAL A 257 5.51 3.34 1.06
N LEU A 258 5.64 4.64 0.79
CA LEU A 258 5.96 5.13 -0.56
C LEU A 258 7.28 4.54 -1.08
N ALA A 259 8.35 4.68 -0.30
CA ALA A 259 9.71 4.31 -0.72
C ALA A 259 9.89 2.79 -0.85
N SER A 260 9.35 2.02 0.10
CA SER A 260 9.61 0.59 0.21
C SER A 260 8.59 -0.27 -0.53
N ILE A 261 7.37 0.23 -0.78
CA ILE A 261 6.30 -0.54 -1.40
C ILE A 261 5.87 0.07 -2.74
N LEU A 262 5.40 1.32 -2.74
CA LEU A 262 4.72 1.88 -3.92
C LEU A 262 5.68 2.19 -5.07
N LEU A 263 6.84 2.79 -4.80
CA LEU A 263 7.84 3.07 -5.84
C LEU A 263 8.40 1.78 -6.47
N PRO A 264 8.81 0.75 -5.71
CA PRO A 264 9.17 -0.54 -6.28
C PRO A 264 8.03 -1.18 -7.09
N LEU A 265 6.78 -1.03 -6.65
CA LEU A 265 5.62 -1.58 -7.36
C LEU A 265 5.41 -0.93 -8.74
N VAL A 266 5.91 0.29 -8.97
CA VAL A 266 5.95 0.91 -10.30
C VAL A 266 6.79 0.06 -11.27
N ILE A 267 7.89 -0.54 -10.82
CA ILE A 267 8.75 -1.41 -11.65
C ILE A 267 7.98 -2.64 -12.12
N TYR A 268 7.21 -3.26 -11.21
CA TYR A 268 6.35 -4.38 -11.57
C TYR A 268 5.21 -3.95 -12.52
N SER A 269 4.57 -2.80 -12.24
CA SER A 269 3.55 -2.22 -13.11
C SER A 269 4.07 -1.94 -14.52
N ALA A 270 5.29 -1.42 -14.59
CA ALA A 270 6.02 -1.15 -15.83
C ALA A 270 6.27 -2.43 -16.62
N GLY A 271 6.75 -3.50 -15.98
CA GLY A 271 6.95 -4.81 -16.60
C GLY A 271 5.67 -5.35 -17.23
N CYS A 272 4.56 -5.31 -16.48
CA CYS A 272 3.24 -5.73 -16.96
C CYS A 272 2.80 -4.97 -18.22
N LEU A 273 2.96 -3.64 -18.22
CA LEU A 273 2.58 -2.80 -19.34
C LEU A 273 3.49 -3.00 -20.57
N LEU A 274 4.80 -3.22 -20.37
CA LEU A 274 5.80 -3.43 -21.45
C LEU A 274 5.66 -4.77 -22.15
N ASN A 275 5.41 -5.83 -21.40
CA ASN A 275 5.47 -7.20 -21.89
C ASN A 275 4.17 -7.65 -22.56
N GLU A 276 3.01 -7.15 -22.12
CA GLU A 276 1.72 -7.73 -22.52
C GLU A 276 0.73 -6.77 -23.21
N LYS A 277 1.25 -5.72 -23.86
CA LYS A 277 0.44 -4.73 -24.61
C LYS A 277 -0.59 -3.99 -23.73
N GLY A 278 -0.25 -3.73 -22.46
CA GLY A 278 -0.96 -2.85 -21.52
C GLY A 278 -2.49 -2.97 -21.54
N ARG A 279 -3.02 -3.95 -20.80
CA ARG A 279 -4.47 -4.18 -20.69
C ARG A 279 -5.11 -3.12 -19.79
N GLY A 280 -6.43 -2.98 -19.85
CA GLY A 280 -7.17 -1.98 -19.06
C GLY A 280 -6.88 -2.04 -17.55
N GLN A 281 -6.65 -3.24 -17.02
CA GLN A 281 -6.33 -3.44 -15.60
C GLN A 281 -4.94 -2.95 -15.21
N ASP A 282 -3.97 -2.97 -16.14
CA ASP A 282 -2.63 -2.43 -15.88
C ASP A 282 -2.67 -0.90 -15.80
N TRP A 283 -3.46 -0.24 -16.65
CA TRP A 283 -3.70 1.20 -16.56
C TRP A 283 -4.48 1.57 -15.30
N LEU A 284 -5.47 0.77 -14.91
CA LEU A 284 -6.18 0.95 -13.65
C LEU A 284 -5.26 0.78 -12.45
N MET A 285 -4.30 -0.14 -12.51
CA MET A 285 -3.26 -0.31 -11.49
C MET A 285 -2.34 0.91 -11.41
N ALA A 286 -1.93 1.49 -12.55
CA ALA A 286 -1.15 2.72 -12.58
C ALA A 286 -1.92 3.92 -11.99
N LEU A 287 -3.22 4.04 -12.26
CA LEU A 287 -4.08 5.05 -11.63
C LEU A 287 -4.21 4.82 -10.11
N ALA A 288 -4.41 3.57 -9.69
CA ALA A 288 -4.47 3.22 -8.26
C ALA A 288 -3.14 3.49 -7.55
N LEU A 289 -2.00 3.28 -8.23
CA LEU A 289 -0.68 3.66 -7.73
C LEU A 289 -0.55 5.17 -7.53
N ALA A 290 -1.04 5.99 -8.47
CA ALA A 290 -1.05 7.45 -8.35
C ALA A 290 -1.92 7.94 -7.17
N LEU A 291 -3.12 7.39 -7.00
CA LEU A 291 -3.98 7.72 -5.86
C LEU A 291 -3.35 7.28 -4.53
N SER A 292 -2.84 6.05 -4.47
CA SER A 292 -2.21 5.50 -3.27
C SER A 292 -0.94 6.26 -2.90
N SER A 293 -0.15 6.71 -3.87
CA SER A 293 1.08 7.47 -3.59
C SER A 293 0.78 8.83 -2.97
N CYS A 294 -0.25 9.53 -3.47
CA CYS A 294 -0.71 10.78 -2.90
C CYS A 294 -1.19 10.59 -1.45
N MET A 295 -1.90 9.49 -1.20
CA MET A 295 -2.44 9.13 0.11
C MET A 295 -1.38 8.91 1.18
N VAL A 296 -0.28 8.24 0.82
CA VAL A 296 0.76 7.88 1.80
C VAL A 296 1.74 9.03 2.06
N SER A 297 2.04 9.89 1.08
CA SER A 297 3.07 10.92 1.26
C SER A 297 2.97 12.04 0.22
N SER A 298 3.28 13.27 0.63
CA SER A 298 3.30 14.43 -0.26
C SER A 298 4.40 14.30 -1.31
N MET A 299 5.49 13.60 -1.01
CA MET A 299 6.50 13.22 -2.02
C MET A 299 5.91 12.29 -3.08
N GLY A 300 4.87 11.52 -2.76
CA GLY A 300 4.18 10.65 -3.69
C GLY A 300 3.40 11.40 -4.75
N ILE A 301 3.05 12.67 -4.52
CA ILE A 301 2.46 13.56 -5.53
C ILE A 301 3.48 13.85 -6.65
N PHE A 302 4.76 13.98 -6.31
CA PHE A 302 5.82 14.33 -7.27
C PHE A 302 6.57 13.11 -7.83
N LEU A 303 6.99 12.17 -6.97
CA LEU A 303 7.82 11.03 -7.36
C LEU A 303 7.06 10.00 -8.18
N MET A 304 5.74 9.87 -7.98
CA MET A 304 4.95 8.90 -8.74
C MET A 304 4.80 9.29 -10.21
N PRO A 305 4.40 10.52 -10.58
CA PRO A 305 4.42 10.96 -11.97
C PRO A 305 5.81 10.90 -12.60
N LEU A 306 6.86 11.22 -11.86
CA LEU A 306 8.24 11.11 -12.36
C LEU A 306 8.59 9.66 -12.70
N SER A 307 8.24 8.72 -11.81
CA SER A 307 8.51 7.28 -11.99
C SER A 307 7.70 6.69 -13.14
N LEU A 308 6.40 7.02 -13.23
CA LEU A 308 5.55 6.62 -14.36
C LEU A 308 5.98 7.30 -15.67
N GLY A 309 6.47 8.53 -15.61
CA GLY A 309 7.02 9.28 -16.75
C GLY A 309 8.31 8.65 -17.27
N ALA A 310 9.25 8.29 -16.39
CA ALA A 310 10.46 7.55 -16.75
C ALA A 310 10.10 6.23 -17.44
N TYR A 311 9.10 5.52 -16.91
CA TYR A 311 8.55 4.34 -17.56
C TYR A 311 7.99 4.65 -18.97
N ALA A 312 7.18 5.72 -19.11
CA ALA A 312 6.63 6.14 -20.39
C ALA A 312 7.71 6.41 -21.44
N LEU A 313 8.84 7.01 -21.02
CA LEU A 313 10.00 7.25 -21.87
C LEU A 313 10.66 5.95 -22.31
N VAL A 314 10.90 5.01 -21.39
CA VAL A 314 11.43 3.68 -21.73
C VAL A 314 10.51 2.96 -22.72
N TYR A 315 9.19 3.02 -22.50
CA TYR A 315 8.20 2.44 -23.41
C TYR A 315 8.22 3.12 -24.78
N LEU A 316 8.32 4.45 -24.81
CA LEU A 316 8.40 5.21 -26.06
C LEU A 316 9.64 4.80 -26.87
N VAL A 317 10.80 4.69 -26.24
CA VAL A 317 12.06 4.32 -26.90
C VAL A 317 12.02 2.87 -27.39
N THR A 318 11.55 1.94 -26.55
CA THR A 318 11.57 0.50 -26.85
C THR A 318 10.45 0.05 -27.80
N ARG A 319 9.25 0.63 -27.69
CA ARG A 319 8.05 0.21 -28.44
C ARG A 319 7.58 1.22 -29.48
N ARG A 320 8.17 2.43 -29.54
CA ARG A 320 7.85 3.52 -30.49
C ARG A 320 6.37 3.88 -30.59
N LYS A 321 5.67 3.81 -29.45
CA LYS A 321 4.22 4.01 -29.36
C LYS A 321 3.90 5.24 -28.49
N ALA A 322 3.72 6.38 -29.15
CA ALA A 322 3.51 7.67 -28.49
C ALA A 322 2.19 7.78 -27.69
N TYR A 323 1.15 7.00 -28.05
CA TYR A 323 -0.13 7.04 -27.33
C TYR A 323 -0.03 6.69 -25.84
N VAL A 324 1.04 5.97 -25.44
CA VAL A 324 1.29 5.61 -24.04
C VAL A 324 1.59 6.83 -23.18
N ILE A 325 2.19 7.89 -23.74
CA ILE A 325 2.43 9.14 -23.01
C ILE A 325 1.10 9.74 -22.54
N GLY A 326 0.10 9.83 -23.43
CA GLY A 326 -1.22 10.33 -23.08
C GLY A 326 -1.92 9.50 -22.00
N ARG A 327 -1.77 8.16 -22.04
CA ARG A 327 -2.33 7.28 -21.00
C ARG A 327 -1.62 7.38 -19.66
N VAL A 328 -0.30 7.55 -19.67
CA VAL A 328 0.45 7.79 -18.42
C VAL A 328 0.04 9.13 -17.83
N LEU A 329 -0.05 10.19 -18.64
CA LEU A 329 -0.54 11.49 -18.20
C LEU A 329 -1.96 11.39 -17.61
N SER A 330 -2.85 10.61 -18.23
CA SER A 330 -4.19 10.39 -17.68
C SER A 330 -4.15 9.65 -16.33
N CYS A 331 -3.25 8.68 -16.16
CA CYS A 331 -3.07 8.00 -14.87
C CYS A 331 -2.46 8.91 -13.79
N CYS A 332 -1.65 9.90 -14.18
CA CYS A 332 -1.06 10.90 -13.29
C CYS A 332 -2.02 12.04 -12.92
N THR A 333 -3.25 12.05 -13.45
CA THR A 333 -4.24 13.11 -13.14
C THR A 333 -4.48 13.33 -11.65
N PRO A 334 -4.56 12.29 -10.77
CA PRO A 334 -4.72 12.53 -9.34
C PRO A 334 -3.54 13.31 -8.75
N CYS A 335 -2.31 12.95 -9.10
CA CYS A 335 -1.11 13.65 -8.66
C CYS A 335 -1.10 15.11 -9.16
N ILE A 336 -1.50 15.36 -10.40
CA ILE A 336 -1.58 16.72 -10.95
C ILE A 336 -2.62 17.54 -10.18
N ILE A 337 -3.82 16.99 -9.98
CA ILE A 337 -4.90 17.67 -9.24
C ILE A 337 -4.45 18.00 -7.82
N TYR A 338 -3.90 17.03 -7.08
CA TYR A 338 -3.44 17.27 -5.72
C TYR A 338 -2.22 18.20 -5.67
N GLY A 339 -1.33 18.15 -6.65
CA GLY A 339 -0.23 19.11 -6.78
C GLY A 339 -0.71 20.54 -7.01
N LEU A 340 -1.75 20.73 -7.82
CA LEU A 340 -2.38 22.04 -8.01
C LEU A 340 -3.07 22.53 -6.73
N ILE A 341 -3.79 21.65 -6.03
CA ILE A 341 -4.39 21.98 -4.72
C ILE A 341 -3.31 22.40 -3.72
N TYR A 342 -2.17 21.69 -3.70
CA TYR A 342 -1.04 22.04 -2.82
C TYR A 342 -0.44 23.41 -3.11
N ILE A 343 -0.41 23.85 -4.37
CA ILE A 343 0.20 25.13 -4.77
C ILE A 343 -0.78 26.30 -4.63
N PHE A 344 -2.08 26.07 -4.89
CA PHE A 344 -3.06 27.14 -5.07
C PHE A 344 -4.10 27.24 -3.94
N ALA A 345 -4.32 26.19 -3.15
CA ALA A 345 -5.39 26.13 -2.15
C ALA A 345 -4.90 25.90 -0.70
N LEU A 346 -3.59 25.69 -0.53
CA LEU A 346 -2.90 25.46 0.73
C LEU A 346 -1.65 26.33 0.76
#